data_AF-A0A1D6P917-F1
#
_entry.id   AF-A0A1D6P917-F1
#
_cell.length_a   1.000
_cell.length_b   1.000
_cell.length_c   1.000
_cell.angle_alpha   90.00
_cell.angle_beta   90.00
_cell.angle_gamma   90.00
#
_symmetry.space_group_name_H-M   'P 1'
#
loop_
_entity.id
_entity.type
_entity.pdbx_description
1 polymer ?
#
loop_
_entity_poly.entity_id
_entity_poly.type
_entity_poly.pdbx_seq_one_letter_code
_entity_poly.pdbx_strand_id
1 'polypeptide(L)'
;MVNQKPLFPGDSEIDELFKIFRVLGTPNEQSWPRVSCLLDFKTAFPRWQSQDLATIVPNLEPAGLDLLSKMLRYEPSKRITARQALEHEYFKDLEMVQ
;
A
#
# COMPACT_ATOMS: atom_id res chain seq x y z
N MET A 1 8.21 10.78 6.43
CA MET A 1 7.32 11.24 5.34
C MET A 1 7.88 11.02 3.92
N VAL A 2 9.19 10.89 3.68
CA VAL A 2 9.81 10.53 2.37
C VAL A 2 9.53 11.52 1.21
N ASN A 3 8.31 11.54 0.67
CA ASN A 3 7.96 12.27 -0.54
C ASN A 3 7.53 13.74 -0.31
N GLN A 4 7.32 14.14 0.94
CA GLN A 4 6.77 15.47 1.31
C GLN A 4 5.39 15.79 0.69
N LYS A 5 4.69 14.77 0.18
CA LYS A 5 3.35 14.85 -0.38
C LYS A 5 2.55 13.60 0.00
N PRO A 6 1.20 13.68 0.07
CA PRO A 6 0.36 12.52 0.25
C PRO A 6 0.59 11.48 -0.86
N LEU A 7 0.55 10.20 -0.48
CA LEU A 7 0.70 9.08 -1.42
C LEU A 7 -0.56 8.91 -2.29
N PHE A 8 -1.72 9.15 -1.69
CA PHE A 8 -3.03 9.08 -2.33
C PHE A 8 -3.79 10.38 -1.99
N PRO A 9 -3.75 11.39 -2.87
CA PRO A 9 -4.47 12.64 -2.67
C PRO A 9 -5.84 12.59 -3.34
N GLY A 10 -6.80 11.88 -2.75
CA GLY A 10 -8.19 11.86 -3.19
C GLY A 10 -9.01 13.04 -2.66
N ASP A 11 -9.95 13.52 -3.45
CA ASP A 11 -10.90 14.59 -3.08
C ASP A 11 -12.31 14.07 -2.70
N SER A 12 -12.54 12.77 -2.88
CA SER A 12 -13.77 12.04 -2.58
C SER A 12 -13.44 10.55 -2.35
N GLU A 13 -14.36 9.78 -1.77
CA GLU A 13 -14.15 8.35 -1.51
C GLU A 13 -13.81 7.56 -2.78
N ILE A 14 -14.50 7.87 -3.89
CA ILE A 14 -14.27 7.18 -5.16
C ILE A 14 -12.95 7.61 -5.82
N ASP A 15 -12.58 8.90 -5.73
CA ASP A 15 -11.30 9.37 -6.25
C ASP A 15 -10.15 8.76 -5.44
N GLU A 16 -10.25 8.71 -4.11
CA GLU A 16 -9.28 8.07 -3.23
C GLU A 16 -9.07 6.60 -3.60
N LEU A 17 -10.15 5.82 -3.77
CA LEU A 17 -10.06 4.44 -4.26
C LEU A 17 -9.34 4.35 -5.61
N PHE A 18 -9.64 5.25 -6.55
CA PHE A 18 -8.98 5.26 -7.85
C PHE A 18 -7.50 5.67 -7.77
N LYS A 19 -7.10 6.58 -6.85
CA LYS A 19 -5.67 6.87 -6.60
C LYS A 19 -4.96 5.63 -6.08
N ILE A 20 -5.55 4.92 -5.13
CA ILE A 20 -5.00 3.66 -4.59
C ILE A 20 -4.86 2.64 -5.71
N PHE A 21 -5.90 2.42 -6.53
CA PHE A 21 -5.86 1.44 -7.61
C PHE A 21 -4.85 1.80 -8.70
N ARG A 22 -4.66 3.08 -9.00
CA ARG A 22 -3.63 3.52 -9.97
C ARG A 22 -2.22 3.15 -9.51
N VAL A 23 -1.95 3.21 -8.21
CA VAL A 23 -0.63 2.89 -7.66
C VAL A 23 -0.47 1.38 -7.43
N LEU A 24 -1.42 0.75 -6.75
CA LEU A 24 -1.32 -0.64 -6.31
C LEU A 24 -1.97 -1.65 -7.27
N GLY A 25 -2.57 -1.18 -8.36
CA GLY A 25 -3.39 -1.97 -9.27
C GLY A 25 -4.81 -2.19 -8.73
N THR A 26 -5.78 -2.41 -9.62
CA THR A 26 -7.16 -2.71 -9.19
C THR A 26 -7.21 -4.11 -8.58
N PRO A 27 -7.70 -4.28 -7.34
CA PRO A 27 -7.67 -5.58 -6.69
C PRO A 27 -8.56 -6.60 -7.42
N ASN A 28 -8.16 -7.86 -7.31
CA ASN A 28 -8.86 -9.02 -7.84
C ASN A 28 -8.80 -10.18 -6.83
N GLU A 29 -9.43 -11.30 -7.15
CA GLU A 29 -9.52 -12.48 -6.27
C GLU A 29 -8.17 -13.12 -5.94
N GLN A 30 -7.11 -12.86 -6.72
CA GLN A 30 -5.75 -13.33 -6.42
C GLN A 30 -5.07 -12.41 -5.40
N SER A 31 -5.20 -11.08 -5.57
CA SER A 31 -4.58 -10.10 -4.67
C SER A 31 -5.34 -9.91 -3.36
N TRP A 32 -6.66 -10.06 -3.39
CA TRP A 32 -7.56 -9.95 -2.25
C TRP A 32 -8.76 -10.90 -2.46
N PRO A 33 -8.72 -12.12 -1.89
CA PRO A 33 -9.81 -13.07 -1.97
C PRO A 33 -11.11 -12.48 -1.42
N ARG A 34 -12.21 -12.71 -2.13
CA ARG A 34 -13.57 -12.21 -1.87
C ARG A 34 -13.75 -10.70 -1.99
N VAL A 35 -12.81 -9.98 -2.62
CA VAL A 35 -12.97 -8.53 -2.86
C VAL A 35 -14.23 -8.24 -3.68
N SER A 36 -14.59 -9.12 -4.61
CA SER A 36 -15.81 -8.98 -5.42
C SER A 36 -17.12 -9.14 -4.64
N CYS A 37 -17.06 -9.69 -3.43
CA CYS A 37 -18.20 -9.86 -2.54
C CYS A 37 -18.43 -8.64 -1.62
N LEU A 38 -17.53 -7.65 -1.62
CA LEU A 38 -17.71 -6.43 -0.83
C LEU A 38 -18.83 -5.58 -1.42
N LEU A 39 -19.68 -5.02 -0.56
CA LEU A 39 -20.89 -4.27 -0.93
C LEU A 39 -20.65 -3.16 -1.97
N ASP A 40 -19.56 -2.42 -1.79
CA ASP A 40 -19.21 -1.27 -2.61
C ASP A 40 -18.22 -1.59 -3.72
N PHE A 41 -17.76 -2.84 -3.82
CA PHE A 41 -16.92 -3.24 -4.93
C PHE A 41 -17.76 -3.39 -6.21
N LYS A 42 -17.43 -2.60 -7.23
CA LYS A 42 -18.10 -2.66 -8.52
C LYS A 42 -17.20 -3.36 -9.54
N THR A 43 -17.74 -4.37 -10.21
CA THR A 43 -17.04 -5.07 -11.30
C THR A 43 -16.69 -4.15 -12.47
N ALA A 44 -17.40 -3.04 -12.60
CA ALA A 44 -17.17 -1.98 -13.58
C ALA A 44 -16.03 -1.01 -13.23
N PHE A 45 -15.36 -1.15 -12.07
CA PHE A 45 -14.21 -0.31 -11.78
C PHE A 45 -13.12 -0.47 -12.85
N PRO A 46 -12.44 0.64 -13.24
CA PRO A 46 -11.35 0.54 -14.21
C PRO A 46 -10.26 -0.41 -13.71
N ARG A 47 -9.61 -1.10 -14.65
CA ARG A 47 -8.54 -2.06 -14.35
C ARG A 47 -7.19 -1.39 -14.57
N TRP A 48 -6.50 -1.07 -13.49
CA TRP A 48 -5.13 -0.58 -13.49
C TRP A 48 -4.15 -1.69 -13.11
N GLN A 49 -2.97 -1.64 -13.72
CA GLN A 49 -1.83 -2.47 -13.30
C GLN A 49 -1.10 -1.80 -12.14
N SER A 50 -0.52 -2.61 -11.25
CA SER A 50 0.31 -2.10 -10.16
C SER A 50 1.56 -1.41 -10.72
N GLN A 51 1.89 -0.25 -10.17
CA GLN A 51 3.16 0.42 -10.42
C GLN A 51 4.22 -0.08 -9.44
N ASP A 52 5.48 0.07 -9.82
CA ASP A 52 6.60 -0.17 -8.90
C ASP A 52 6.66 0.95 -7.85
N LEU A 53 6.58 0.61 -6.56
CA LEU A 53 6.64 1.58 -5.47
C LEU A 53 7.95 2.37 -5.48
N ALA A 54 9.05 1.82 -5.98
CA ALA A 54 10.32 2.55 -6.11
C ALA A 54 10.18 3.78 -7.04
N THR A 55 9.28 3.73 -8.02
CA THR A 55 8.99 4.89 -8.89
C THR A 55 8.13 5.95 -8.20
N ILE A 56 7.33 5.55 -7.22
CA ILE A 56 6.38 6.40 -6.50
C ILE A 56 7.05 7.09 -5.31
N VAL A 57 7.93 6.38 -4.60
CA VAL A 57 8.70 6.86 -3.44
C VAL A 57 10.21 6.67 -3.70
N PRO A 58 10.81 7.39 -4.66
CA PRO A 58 12.18 7.14 -5.14
C PRO A 58 13.27 7.38 -4.10
N ASN A 59 12.97 8.14 -3.05
CA ASN A 59 13.90 8.42 -1.96
C ASN A 59 13.80 7.42 -0.80
N LEU A 60 12.98 6.37 -0.93
CA LEU A 60 12.87 5.31 0.05
C LEU A 60 13.82 4.18 -0.32
N GLU A 61 14.66 3.79 0.63
CA GLU A 61 15.61 2.71 0.46
C GLU A 61 14.93 1.32 0.37
N PRO A 62 15.64 0.28 -0.11
CA PRO A 62 15.04 -1.04 -0.36
C PRO A 62 14.32 -1.65 0.84
N ALA A 63 14.87 -1.55 2.05
CA ALA A 63 14.24 -2.06 3.27
C ALA A 63 12.94 -1.32 3.60
N GLY A 64 12.90 -0.01 3.32
CA GLY A 64 11.72 0.82 3.50
C GLY A 64 10.64 0.54 2.46
N LEU A 65 11.03 0.32 1.19
CA LEU A 65 10.12 -0.08 0.12
C LEU A 65 9.44 -1.41 0.43
N ASP A 66 10.22 -2.38 0.92
CA ASP A 66 9.72 -3.68 1.36
C ASP A 66 8.74 -3.54 2.53
N LEU A 67 9.07 -2.77 3.57
CA LEU A 67 8.17 -2.48 4.68
C LEU A 67 6.87 -1.80 4.21
N LEU A 68 6.97 -0.78 3.36
CA LEU A 68 5.83 -0.05 2.81
C LEU A 68 4.93 -0.99 2.00
N SER A 69 5.50 -1.88 1.19
CA SER A 69 4.74 -2.86 0.40
C SER A 69 3.94 -3.82 1.28
N LYS A 70 4.48 -4.19 2.46
CA LYS A 70 3.82 -5.04 3.45
C LYS A 70 2.72 -4.29 4.21
N MET A 71 2.88 -2.99 4.43
CA MET A 71 1.86 -2.12 5.03
C MET A 71 0.69 -1.83 4.07
N LEU A 72 0.95 -1.74 2.77
CA LEU A 72 -0.05 -1.40 1.75
C LEU A 72 -0.74 -2.62 1.11
N ARG A 73 -0.66 -3.81 1.74
CA ARG A 73 -1.39 -4.99 1.25
C ARG A 73 -2.91 -4.74 1.29
N TYR A 74 -3.57 -5.08 0.18
CA TYR A 74 -5.03 -5.02 0.04
C TYR A 74 -5.72 -5.93 1.04
N GLU A 75 -5.38 -7.23 1.01
CA GLU A 75 -5.94 -8.20 1.94
C GLU A 75 -5.51 -7.87 3.38
N PRO A 76 -6.45 -7.49 4.28
CA PRO A 76 -6.09 -7.01 5.60
C PRO A 76 -5.35 -8.04 6.45
N SER A 77 -5.70 -9.31 6.32
CA SER A 77 -5.02 -10.45 7.00
C SER A 77 -3.57 -10.64 6.58
N LYS A 78 -3.16 -10.12 5.41
CA LYS A 78 -1.77 -10.17 4.93
C LYS A 78 -0.98 -8.90 5.23
N ARG A 79 -1.62 -7.87 5.77
CA ARG A 79 -0.94 -6.63 6.15
C ARG A 79 -0.07 -6.88 7.37
N ILE A 80 1.18 -6.41 7.33
CA ILE A 80 2.09 -6.52 8.48
C ILE A 80 1.47 -5.88 9.71
N THR A 81 1.56 -6.55 10.86
CA THR A 81 1.12 -5.98 12.14
C THR A 81 2.11 -4.93 12.63
N ALA A 82 1.67 -3.99 13.48
CA ALA A 82 2.56 -3.01 14.08
C ALA A 82 3.74 -3.65 14.83
N ARG A 83 3.51 -4.75 15.55
CA ARG A 83 4.57 -5.50 16.26
C ARG A 83 5.62 -6.04 15.30
N GLN A 84 5.19 -6.69 14.22
CA GLN A 84 6.11 -7.21 13.19
C GLN A 84 6.83 -6.08 12.45
N ALA A 85 6.17 -4.93 12.25
CA ALA A 85 6.79 -3.77 11.61
C ALA A 85 7.94 -3.21 12.45
N LEU A 86 7.81 -3.16 13.78
CA LEU A 86 8.89 -2.72 14.69
C LEU A 86 10.12 -3.63 14.64
N GLU A 87 9.93 -4.92 14.32
CA GLU A 87 11.00 -5.92 14.18
C GLU A 87 11.60 -5.95 12.75
N HIS A 88 11.14 -5.08 11.84
CA HIS A 88 11.54 -5.08 10.43
C HIS A 88 12.98 -4.60 10.22
N GLU A 89 13.64 -5.10 9.16
CA GLU A 89 15.02 -4.73 8.78
C GLU A 89 15.23 -3.22 8.69
N TYR A 90 14.21 -2.49 8.24
CA TYR A 90 14.20 -1.04 8.07
C TYR A 90 14.44 -0.25 9.37
N PHE A 91 14.29 -0.87 10.54
CA PHE A 91 14.51 -0.21 11.83
C PHE A 91 15.68 -0.79 12.62
N LYS A 92 16.45 -1.74 12.06
CA LYS A 92 17.52 -2.42 12.82
C LYS A 92 18.74 -1.54 13.11
N ASP A 93 18.96 -0.50 12.32
CA ASP A 93 20.03 0.47 12.46
C ASP A 93 19.59 1.76 13.18
N LEU A 94 18.31 1.84 13.56
CA LEU A 94 17.85 2.93 14.42
C LEU A 94 18.36 2.71 15.84
N GLU A 95 19.21 3.62 16.31
CA GLU A 95 19.44 3.77 17.73
C GLU A 95 18.12 4.19 18.39
N MET A 96 17.51 3.30 19.16
CA MET A 96 16.39 3.68 20.01
C MET A 96 16.93 4.66 21.05
N VAL A 97 16.61 5.94 20.88
CA VAL A 97 16.85 6.96 21.91
C VAL A 97 16.01 6.55 23.12
N GLN A 98 16.68 6.04 24.16
CA GLN A 98 16.08 5.72 25.46
C GLN A 98 15.79 7.00 26.25
#